data_AF-A0A7J7E1C5-F1
#
_entry.id   AF-A0A7J7E1C5-F1
#
_cell.length_a   1.000
_cell.length_b   1.000
_cell.length_c   1.000
_cell.angle_alpha   90.00
_cell.angle_beta   90.00
_cell.angle_gamma   90.00
#
_symmetry.space_group_name_H-M   'P 1'
#
loop_
_entity.id
_entity.type
_entity.pdbx_description
1 polymer ?
#
loop_
_entity_poly.entity_id
_entity_poly.type
_entity_poly.pdbx_seq_one_letter_code
_entity_poly.pdbx_strand_id
1 'polypeptide(L)'
;MAASATAVTVSFGCTSFSKRPPSLKTRAFTELGFVTSQLSGIKISCDPSVLETTLSAPFKPALQPVARRICPFTGKKANRANKVSFSNHKTKRLQFVNLQYKRLWWEAGKRFVKLRLSTKALRTIEKNGLDAVAKKAGVDLRKK
;
A
#
# COMPACT_ATOMS: atom_id res chain seq x y z
N MET A 1 -35.32 22.60 -45.53
CA MET A 1 -35.57 21.33 -44.81
C MET A 1 -34.62 21.27 -43.62
N ALA A 2 -35.08 21.72 -42.45
CA ALA A 2 -34.32 21.68 -41.20
C ALA A 2 -34.75 20.45 -40.41
N ALA A 3 -33.78 19.67 -39.90
CA ALA A 3 -34.02 18.57 -38.98
C ALA A 3 -33.30 18.86 -37.67
N SER A 4 -34.08 19.09 -36.62
CA SER A 4 -33.64 19.24 -35.23
C SER A 4 -33.51 17.87 -34.58
N ALA A 5 -32.39 17.60 -33.89
CA ALA A 5 -32.22 16.42 -33.06
C ALA A 5 -32.03 16.85 -31.60
N THR A 6 -32.97 16.43 -30.74
CA THR A 6 -32.97 16.62 -29.29
C THR A 6 -32.14 15.54 -28.62
N ALA A 7 -31.14 15.93 -27.81
CA ALA A 7 -30.35 15.00 -26.99
C ALA A 7 -30.94 14.91 -25.58
N VAL A 8 -31.28 13.68 -25.13
CA VAL A 8 -31.69 13.38 -23.75
C VAL A 8 -30.47 12.89 -22.98
N THR A 9 -30.11 13.60 -21.92
CA THR A 9 -28.99 13.24 -21.03
C THR A 9 -29.54 12.46 -19.83
N VAL A 10 -29.10 11.21 -19.63
CA VAL A 10 -29.48 10.41 -18.46
C VAL A 10 -28.29 10.30 -17.51
N SER A 11 -28.46 10.84 -16.30
CA SER A 11 -27.46 10.86 -15.24
C SER A 11 -27.68 9.66 -14.30
N PHE A 12 -26.71 8.76 -14.19
CA PHE A 12 -26.74 7.68 -13.19
C PHE A 12 -25.85 8.03 -12.00
N GLY A 13 -26.49 8.25 -10.86
CA GLY A 13 -25.86 8.62 -9.59
C GLY A 13 -25.04 7.48 -8.97
N CYS A 14 -23.90 7.87 -8.41
CA CYS A 14 -22.93 7.03 -7.70
C CYS A 14 -23.45 6.67 -6.30
N THR A 15 -23.71 5.38 -6.04
CA THR A 15 -24.02 4.88 -4.70
C THR A 15 -22.74 4.43 -4.00
N SER A 16 -22.28 5.20 -3.02
CA SER A 16 -21.19 4.83 -2.11
C SER A 16 -21.74 4.14 -0.86
N PHE A 17 -21.36 2.88 -0.67
CA PHE A 17 -21.77 2.06 0.46
C PHE A 17 -20.81 2.28 1.63
N SER A 18 -21.22 3.06 2.63
CA SER A 18 -20.50 3.28 3.89
C SER A 18 -21.46 2.97 5.04
N LYS A 19 -21.32 1.78 5.65
CA LYS A 19 -22.02 1.45 6.90
C LYS A 19 -21.10 1.75 8.08
N ARG A 20 -21.49 2.78 8.84
CA ARG A 20 -21.03 3.08 10.20
C ARG A 20 -21.63 2.07 11.20
N PRO A 21 -20.97 1.77 12.32
CA PRO A 21 -21.54 0.95 13.39
C PRO A 21 -22.63 1.71 14.17
N PRO A 22 -23.66 1.04 14.70
CA PRO A 22 -24.69 1.67 15.53
C PRO A 22 -24.24 1.79 17.00
N SER A 23 -24.24 3.01 17.51
CA SER A 23 -24.15 3.34 18.93
C SER A 23 -25.54 3.48 19.56
N LEU A 24 -25.76 2.71 20.62
CA LEU A 24 -26.54 3.00 21.84
C LEU A 24 -28.01 3.45 21.71
N LYS A 25 -28.91 2.58 22.18
CA LYS A 25 -30.22 2.96 22.74
C LYS A 25 -30.23 2.64 24.23
N THR A 26 -29.99 3.62 25.07
CA THR A 26 -30.30 3.56 26.50
C THR A 26 -31.75 3.99 26.68
N ARG A 27 -32.55 3.13 27.32
CA ARG A 27 -33.94 3.43 27.66
C ARG A 27 -33.96 4.42 28.84
N ALA A 28 -34.66 5.53 28.65
CA ALA A 28 -35.14 6.35 29.76
C ALA A 28 -36.35 5.63 30.36
N PHE A 29 -36.27 5.28 31.64
CA PHE A 29 -37.42 4.99 32.47
C PHE A 29 -37.31 5.93 33.66
N THR A 30 -38.33 6.77 33.83
CA THR A 30 -38.43 7.84 34.81
C THR A 30 -38.83 7.29 36.18
N GLU A 31 -38.22 7.90 37.21
CA GLU A 31 -38.74 8.19 38.55
C GLU A 31 -39.23 7.04 39.43
N LEU A 32 -38.54 6.83 40.56
CA LEU A 32 -39.08 6.95 41.92
C LEU A 32 -37.88 6.91 42.90
N GLY A 33 -37.67 8.00 43.63
CA GLY A 33 -36.48 8.22 44.45
C GLY A 33 -36.46 7.47 45.78
N PHE A 34 -35.26 7.32 46.36
CA PHE A 34 -35.01 7.41 47.79
C PHE A 34 -33.49 7.53 48.07
N VAL A 35 -33.16 8.36 49.06
CA VAL A 35 -31.86 8.53 49.77
C VAL A 35 -30.77 9.40 49.16
N THR A 36 -30.67 10.58 49.75
CA THR A 36 -29.51 11.48 49.75
C THR A 36 -28.33 10.88 50.52
N SER A 37 -27.12 10.93 49.98
CA SER A 37 -25.92 11.02 50.83
C SER A 37 -24.81 11.80 50.13
N GLN A 38 -24.41 12.84 50.84
CA GLN A 38 -23.49 13.89 50.48
C GLN A 38 -22.06 13.35 50.37
N LEU A 39 -21.47 13.39 49.18
CA LEU A 39 -20.04 13.68 49.06
C LEU A 39 -19.87 14.75 47.99
N SER A 40 -19.87 15.97 48.49
CA SER A 40 -19.38 17.17 47.85
C SER A 40 -17.94 16.98 47.37
N GLY A 41 -17.69 17.33 46.11
CA GLY A 41 -16.38 17.81 45.69
C GLY A 41 -15.48 16.79 45.00
N ILE A 42 -15.76 16.50 43.74
CA ILE A 42 -14.72 16.48 42.71
C ILE A 42 -15.31 17.19 41.48
N LYS A 43 -14.90 18.44 41.24
CA LYS A 43 -15.00 19.06 39.92
C LYS A 43 -13.68 18.78 39.19
N ILE A 44 -13.67 17.85 38.25
CA ILE A 44 -12.56 17.71 37.32
C ILE A 44 -12.74 18.81 36.27
N SER A 45 -12.13 19.98 36.50
CA SER A 45 -11.91 20.96 35.45
C SER A 45 -10.74 20.48 34.59
N CYS A 46 -11.03 19.93 33.42
CA CYS A 46 -10.03 19.77 32.38
C CYS A 46 -10.08 21.05 31.53
N ASP A 47 -9.17 21.98 31.79
CA ASP A 47 -8.89 23.08 30.86
C ASP A 47 -8.37 22.49 29.53
N PRO A 48 -9.01 22.79 28.39
CA PRO A 48 -8.63 22.20 27.11
C PRO A 48 -7.52 23.04 26.46
N SER A 49 -6.33 23.11 27.05
CA SER A 49 -5.25 23.89 26.43
C SER A 49 -3.82 23.40 26.64
N VAL A 50 -3.59 22.23 27.22
CA VAL A 50 -2.23 21.66 27.30
C VAL A 50 -2.24 20.20 26.86
N LEU A 51 -2.21 19.99 25.54
CA LEU A 51 -1.55 18.83 24.97
C LEU A 51 -0.83 19.32 23.72
N GLU A 52 0.40 19.74 23.98
CA GLU A 52 1.37 20.16 23.00
C GLU A 52 1.61 19.05 21.96
N THR A 53 1.60 19.48 20.70
CA THR A 53 2.56 19.16 19.67
C THR A 53 3.65 18.15 20.07
N THR A 54 3.50 16.88 19.70
CA THR A 54 4.60 16.04 19.21
C THR A 54 4.01 14.71 18.73
N LEU A 55 4.50 14.21 17.59
CA LEU A 55 4.17 12.95 16.89
C LEU A 55 3.52 13.17 15.51
N SER A 56 4.25 13.83 14.61
CA SER A 56 4.03 13.63 13.17
C SER A 56 5.34 13.59 12.39
N ALA A 57 6.31 12.80 12.84
CA ALA A 57 7.28 12.27 11.89
C ALA A 57 6.56 11.17 11.08
N PRO A 58 6.52 11.22 9.74
CA PRO A 58 6.10 10.05 9.00
C PRO A 58 7.14 8.96 9.29
N PHE A 59 6.74 7.96 10.07
CA PHE A 59 7.44 6.67 10.13
C PHE A 59 7.42 6.07 8.72
N LYS A 60 8.31 6.54 7.84
CA LYS A 60 8.72 5.80 6.65
C LYS A 60 9.56 4.66 7.21
N PRO A 61 9.10 3.40 7.19
CA PRO A 61 9.99 2.31 7.58
C PRO A 61 11.23 2.39 6.68
N ALA A 62 12.40 2.61 7.28
CA ALA A 62 13.68 2.76 6.58
C ALA A 62 14.14 1.46 5.87
N LEU A 63 13.30 0.43 5.87
CA LEU A 63 13.54 -0.84 5.22
C LEU A 63 12.49 -1.05 4.13
N GLN A 64 12.88 -0.75 2.88
CA GLN A 64 12.12 -1.19 1.73
C GLN A 64 12.03 -2.73 1.76
N PRO A 65 10.84 -3.31 1.53
CA PRO A 65 10.56 -4.69 1.88
C PRO A 65 11.42 -5.64 1.05
N VAL A 66 12.54 -6.08 1.63
CA VAL A 66 13.44 -7.06 1.01
C VAL A 66 12.77 -8.43 0.89
N ALA A 67 11.59 -8.62 1.50
CA ALA A 67 10.81 -9.85 1.47
C ALA A 67 9.86 -10.00 0.25
N ARG A 68 9.78 -9.04 -0.69
CA ARG A 68 8.93 -9.18 -1.89
C ARG A 68 9.67 -9.83 -3.06
N ARG A 69 9.10 -10.86 -3.70
CA ARG A 69 9.63 -11.50 -4.94
C ARG A 69 9.35 -10.63 -6.18
N ILE A 70 9.92 -9.43 -6.19
CA ILE A 70 9.80 -8.46 -7.29
C ILE A 70 11.20 -8.00 -7.70
N CYS A 71 11.45 -7.83 -8.99
CA CYS A 71 12.71 -7.25 -9.46
C CYS A 71 12.66 -5.70 -9.35
N PRO A 72 13.61 -5.04 -8.70
CA PRO A 72 13.59 -3.58 -8.52
C PRO A 72 13.73 -2.81 -9.84
N PHE A 73 14.53 -3.32 -10.79
CA PHE A 73 14.80 -2.60 -12.04
C PHE A 73 13.72 -2.77 -13.11
N THR A 74 13.10 -3.95 -13.18
CA THR A 74 12.13 -4.29 -14.23
C THR A 74 10.70 -4.39 -13.71
N GLY A 75 10.49 -4.32 -12.39
CA GLY A 75 9.17 -4.43 -11.77
C GLY A 75 8.50 -5.80 -11.93
N LYS A 76 9.20 -6.83 -12.47
CA LYS A 76 8.61 -8.15 -12.73
C LYS A 76 8.12 -8.81 -11.45
N LYS A 77 6.88 -9.29 -11.48
CA LYS A 77 6.17 -9.95 -10.37
C LYS A 77 5.86 -11.40 -10.73
N ALA A 78 5.50 -12.19 -9.72
CA ALA A 78 5.02 -13.55 -9.94
C ALA A 78 3.72 -13.54 -10.75
N ASN A 79 3.58 -14.50 -11.66
CA ASN A 79 2.37 -14.69 -12.46
C ASN A 79 1.45 -15.73 -11.80
N ARG A 80 0.14 -15.46 -11.75
CA ARG A 80 -0.86 -16.42 -11.26
C ARG A 80 -1.36 -17.24 -12.45
N ALA A 81 -0.93 -18.48 -12.54
CA ALA A 81 -1.28 -19.40 -13.61
C ALA A 81 -2.02 -20.64 -13.08
N ASN A 82 -2.52 -21.48 -13.98
CA ASN A 82 -3.02 -22.82 -13.64
C ASN A 82 -1.98 -23.87 -14.06
N LYS A 83 -1.81 -24.92 -13.27
CA LYS A 83 -1.24 -26.19 -13.73
C LYS A 83 -2.41 -27.02 -14.25
N VAL A 84 -2.34 -27.45 -15.51
CA VAL A 84 -3.39 -28.24 -16.17
C VAL A 84 -2.90 -29.70 -16.22
N SER A 85 -3.72 -30.65 -15.77
CA SER A 85 -3.45 -32.08 -15.90
C SER A 85 -3.80 -32.58 -17.30
N PHE A 86 -3.40 -33.81 -17.63
CA PHE A 86 -3.86 -34.49 -18.85
C PHE A 86 -5.39 -34.58 -18.94
N SER A 87 -6.05 -34.80 -17.80
CA SER A 87 -7.52 -34.78 -17.66
C SER A 87 -8.14 -33.37 -17.63
N ASN A 88 -7.40 -32.31 -17.97
CA ASN A 88 -7.83 -30.91 -17.95
C ASN A 88 -8.27 -30.35 -16.57
N HIS A 89 -7.89 -31.01 -15.47
CA HIS A 89 -8.08 -30.45 -14.13
C HIS A 89 -7.13 -29.26 -13.90
N LYS A 90 -7.67 -28.14 -13.43
CA LYS A 90 -6.94 -26.86 -13.30
C LYS A 90 -6.65 -26.53 -11.84
N THR A 91 -5.39 -26.65 -11.44
CA THR A 91 -4.93 -26.25 -10.09
C THR A 91 -4.24 -24.89 -10.13
N LYS A 92 -4.57 -23.97 -9.22
CA LYS A 92 -3.91 -22.65 -9.14
C LYS A 92 -2.45 -22.81 -8.71
N ARG A 93 -1.52 -22.15 -9.42
CA ARG A 93 -0.09 -22.12 -9.08
C ARG A 93 0.51 -20.75 -9.36
N LEU A 94 1.44 -20.30 -8.51
CA LEU A 94 2.25 -19.12 -8.77
C LEU A 94 3.52 -19.48 -9.54
N GLN A 95 3.77 -18.81 -10.66
CA GLN A 95 5.02 -18.85 -11.39
C GLN A 95 5.91 -17.70 -10.90
N PHE A 96 6.98 -18.03 -10.17
CA PHE A 96 7.89 -17.02 -9.62
C PHE A 96 8.85 -16.48 -10.67
N VAL A 97 9.30 -15.24 -10.44
CA VAL A 97 10.40 -14.65 -11.21
C VAL A 97 11.72 -15.32 -10.84
N ASN A 98 12.56 -15.60 -11.82
CA ASN A 98 13.92 -16.08 -11.61
C ASN A 98 14.80 -14.94 -11.08
N LEU A 99 14.73 -14.71 -9.76
CA LEU A 99 15.51 -13.71 -9.03
C LEU A 99 16.79 -14.33 -8.49
N GLN A 100 17.92 -13.68 -8.74
CA GLN A 100 19.25 -14.13 -8.35
C GLN A 100 19.99 -13.02 -7.62
N TYR A 101 20.77 -13.39 -6.61
CA TYR A 101 21.72 -12.47 -5.97
C TYR A 101 22.99 -12.43 -6.81
N LYS A 102 23.32 -11.27 -7.37
CA LYS A 102 24.52 -11.07 -8.18
C LYS A 102 25.24 -9.80 -7.77
N ARG A 103 26.57 -9.82 -7.92
CA ARG A 103 27.45 -8.67 -7.78
C ARG A 103 27.67 -8.07 -9.15
N LEU A 104 27.37 -6.79 -9.31
CA LEU A 104 27.65 -6.04 -10.54
C LEU A 104 28.72 -5.00 -10.25
N TRP A 105 29.64 -4.82 -11.19
CA TRP A 105 30.59 -3.73 -11.15
C TRP A 105 29.89 -2.42 -11.50
N TRP A 106 30.15 -1.36 -10.73
CA TRP A 106 29.63 -0.03 -10.99
C TRP A 106 30.79 0.92 -11.24
N GLU A 107 30.86 1.47 -12.45
CA GLU A 107 31.98 2.28 -12.92
C GLU A 107 32.09 3.60 -12.17
N ALA A 108 30.98 4.33 -12.02
CA ALA A 108 30.99 5.64 -11.36
C ALA A 108 31.38 5.58 -9.88
N GLY A 109 31.05 4.47 -9.20
CA GLY A 109 31.41 4.25 -7.79
C GLY A 109 32.64 3.37 -7.59
N LYS A 110 33.28 2.88 -8.67
CA LYS A 110 34.42 1.94 -8.68
C LYS A 110 34.28 0.80 -7.66
N ARG A 111 33.09 0.22 -7.54
CA ARG A 111 32.76 -0.79 -6.53
C ARG A 111 31.79 -1.84 -7.05
N PHE A 112 31.73 -2.98 -6.36
CA PHE A 112 30.71 -3.97 -6.59
C PHE A 112 29.44 -3.67 -5.80
N VAL A 113 28.27 -3.78 -6.45
CA VAL A 113 26.95 -3.64 -5.82
C VAL A 113 26.26 -5.00 -5.79
N LYS A 114 25.81 -5.42 -4.60
CA LYS A 114 25.06 -6.68 -4.41
C LYS A 114 23.57 -6.42 -4.66
N LEU A 115 23.01 -7.01 -5.72
CA LEU A 115 21.63 -6.78 -6.14
C LEU A 115 20.86 -8.09 -6.30
N ARG A 116 19.57 -8.07 -5.96
CA ARG A 116 18.61 -9.10 -6.39
C ARG A 116 18.06 -8.70 -7.74
N LEU A 117 18.44 -9.45 -8.77
CA LEU A 117 18.11 -9.15 -10.15
C LEU A 117 17.34 -10.30 -10.78
N SER A 118 16.45 -9.96 -11.71
CA SER A 118 15.93 -10.97 -12.63
C SER A 118 16.95 -11.23 -13.74
N THR A 119 16.93 -12.42 -14.33
CA THR A 119 17.80 -12.74 -15.49
C THR A 119 17.57 -11.83 -16.68
N LYS A 120 16.34 -11.32 -16.86
CA LYS A 120 16.03 -10.33 -17.90
C LYS A 120 16.62 -8.96 -17.57
N ALA A 121 16.64 -8.56 -16.29
CA ALA A 121 17.31 -7.33 -15.88
C ALA A 121 18.82 -7.38 -16.12
N LEU A 122 19.47 -8.53 -15.87
CA LEU A 122 20.88 -8.73 -16.20
C LEU A 122 21.16 -8.47 -17.69
N ARG A 123 20.38 -9.09 -18.59
CA ARG A 123 20.50 -8.85 -20.04
C ARG A 123 20.26 -7.38 -20.42
N THR A 124 19.38 -6.68 -19.72
CA THR A 124 19.13 -5.25 -19.98
C THR A 124 20.29 -4.38 -19.52
N ILE A 125 20.92 -4.73 -18.39
CA ILE A 125 22.10 -4.04 -17.86
C ILE A 125 23.30 -4.24 -18.79
N GLU A 126 23.50 -5.45 -19.30
CA GLU A 126 24.56 -5.73 -20.29
C GLU A 126 24.41 -4.89 -21.57
N LYS A 127 23.17 -4.65 -22.01
CA LYS A 127 22.90 -3.88 -23.24
C LYS A 127 22.95 -2.37 -23.07
N ASN A 128 22.38 -1.85 -21.98
CA ASN A 128 22.16 -0.41 -21.80
C ASN A 128 23.12 0.21 -20.76
N GLY A 129 23.89 -0.61 -20.05
CA GLY A 129 24.65 -0.19 -18.88
C GLY A 129 23.83 -0.14 -17.60
N LEU A 130 24.52 -0.19 -16.46
CA LEU A 130 23.89 -0.21 -15.13
C LEU A 130 23.20 1.13 -14.80
N ASP A 131 23.85 2.25 -15.10
CA ASP A 131 23.37 3.59 -14.74
C ASP A 131 22.08 3.97 -15.45
N ALA A 132 21.97 3.66 -16.75
CA ALA A 132 20.76 3.95 -17.53
C ALA A 132 19.55 3.18 -16.99
N VAL A 133 19.75 1.91 -16.60
CA VAL A 133 18.69 1.06 -16.05
C VAL A 133 18.31 1.50 -14.63
N ALA A 134 19.29 1.89 -13.81
CA ALA A 134 19.05 2.42 -12.47
C ALA A 134 18.26 3.73 -12.49
N LYS A 135 18.60 4.66 -13.40
CA LYS A 135 17.86 5.91 -13.61
C LYS A 135 16.42 5.66 -14.04
N LYS A 136 16.19 4.76 -14.99
CA LYS A 136 14.84 4.37 -15.44
C LYS A 136 13.98 3.79 -14.32
N ALA A 137 14.59 3.04 -13.41
CA ALA A 137 13.90 2.41 -12.28
C ALA A 137 13.79 3.32 -11.05
N GLY A 138 14.45 4.48 -11.03
CA GLY A 138 14.50 5.38 -9.86
C GLY A 138 15.22 4.75 -8.66
N VAL A 139 16.24 3.91 -8.89
CA VAL A 139 16.98 3.22 -7.81
C VAL A 139 18.33 3.89 -7.59
N ASP A 140 18.55 4.37 -6.37
CA ASP A 140 19.83 4.96 -5.96
C ASP A 140 20.89 3.87 -5.68
N LEU A 141 21.90 3.78 -6.55
CA LEU A 141 22.98 2.80 -6.41
C LEU A 141 23.89 3.08 -5.21
N ARG A 142 23.92 4.31 -4.66
CA ARG A 142 24.72 4.67 -3.47
C ARG A 142 24.23 4.02 -2.18
N LYS A 143 22.92 3.79 -2.06
CA LYS A 143 22.26 3.24 -0.87
C LYS A 143 22.25 1.70 -0.85
N LYS A 144 22.85 1.07 -1.85
CA LYS A 144 22.84 -0.38 -2.11
C LYS A 144 24.20 -1.04 -1.93
#